data_AF-A0A941TJD8-F1
#
_entry.id   AF-A0A941TJD8-F1
#
_cell.length_a   1.000
_cell.length_b   1.000
_cell.length_c   1.000
_cell.angle_alpha   90.00
_cell.angle_beta   90.00
_cell.angle_gamma   90.00
#
_symmetry.space_group_name_H-M   'P 1'
#
loop_
_entity.id
_entity.type
_entity.pdbx_description
1 polymer ?
#
loop_
_entity_poly.entity_id
_entity_poly.type
_entity_poly.pdbx_seq_one_letter_code
_entity_poly.pdbx_strand_id
1 'polypeptide(L)'
;MNAPTQQGNVYPVLPLRDIVVFPGMIVPLFVGREKSVKALEEVMKDDKQILLIAQKNATQDDPGPDDIYDIGTLGTVLQLLKLPDETVKVLVEGGKRVRIAGYTDRADFFEARAVEMEEAPGDSAELQAAARTVVSEFENYVKLN
;
A
#
# COMPACT_ATOMS: atom_id res chain seq x y z
N MET A 1 21.49 -13.35 -20.12
CA MET A 1 21.44 -13.99 -18.79
C MET A 1 20.06 -13.70 -18.23
N ASN A 2 19.18 -14.70 -18.18
CA ASN A 2 17.83 -14.52 -17.66
C ASN A 2 17.93 -14.38 -16.14
N ALA A 3 17.58 -13.21 -15.61
CA ALA A 3 17.44 -13.01 -14.17
C ALA A 3 16.42 -14.02 -13.63
N PRO A 4 16.62 -14.58 -12.43
CA PRO A 4 15.64 -15.48 -11.84
C PRO A 4 14.31 -14.75 -11.74
N THR A 5 13.26 -15.34 -12.31
CA THR A 5 11.89 -14.88 -12.16
C THR A 5 11.59 -14.87 -10.66
N GLN A 6 11.69 -13.71 -9.99
CA GLN A 6 11.30 -13.61 -8.60
C GLN A 6 9.85 -14.09 -8.50
N GLN A 7 9.63 -15.25 -7.88
CA GLN A 7 8.30 -15.77 -7.62
C GLN A 7 7.67 -14.84 -6.59
N GLY A 8 6.92 -13.86 -7.07
CA GLY A 8 6.15 -12.99 -6.20
C GLY A 8 5.11 -13.79 -5.41
N ASN A 9 4.87 -13.36 -4.18
CA ASN A 9 3.81 -13.91 -3.34
C ASN A 9 2.46 -13.30 -3.73
N VAL A 10 1.38 -14.01 -3.42
CA VAL A 10 0.02 -13.57 -3.72
C VAL A 10 -0.58 -12.95 -2.47
N TYR A 11 -1.16 -11.76 -2.62
CA TYR A 11 -1.73 -11.01 -1.50
C TYR A 11 -3.05 -10.34 -1.90
N PRO A 12 -3.99 -10.19 -0.95
CA PRO A 12 -5.14 -9.33 -1.12
C PRO A 12 -4.71 -7.86 -1.35
N VAL A 13 -5.44 -7.15 -2.20
CA VAL A 13 -5.20 -5.75 -2.57
C VAL A 13 -6.29 -4.87 -1.98
N LEU A 14 -5.86 -3.80 -1.32
CA LEU A 14 -6.72 -2.72 -0.83
C LEU A 14 -6.46 -1.44 -1.65
N PRO A 15 -7.34 -1.09 -2.61
CA PRO A 15 -7.24 0.14 -3.37
C PRO A 15 -7.52 1.36 -2.47
N LEU A 16 -6.61 2.33 -2.46
CA LEU A 16 -6.67 3.53 -1.62
C LEU A 16 -7.01 4.75 -2.46
N ARG A 17 -8.04 5.50 -2.05
CA ARG A 17 -8.62 6.58 -2.85
C ARG A 17 -7.89 7.92 -2.66
N ASP A 18 -7.65 8.29 -1.40
CA ASP A 18 -7.21 9.64 -1.01
C ASP A 18 -5.86 9.63 -0.26
N ILE A 19 -5.15 8.51 -0.31
CA ILE A 19 -3.91 8.34 0.46
C ILE A 19 -2.94 7.36 -0.21
N VAL A 20 -1.65 7.66 -0.08
CA VAL A 20 -0.54 6.75 -0.36
C VAL A 20 0.10 6.40 0.97
N VAL A 21 0.16 5.10 1.30
CA VAL A 21 0.85 4.62 2.50
C VAL A 21 2.29 4.31 2.16
N PHE A 22 3.23 4.99 2.81
CA PHE A 22 4.66 4.73 2.65
C PHE A 22 5.19 3.73 3.70
N PRO A 23 6.34 3.09 3.43
CA PRO A 23 7.10 2.36 4.45
C PRO A 23 7.25 3.13 5.77
N GLY A 24 6.98 2.47 6.89
CA GLY A 24 7.05 3.03 8.24
C GLY A 24 5.85 3.88 8.68
N MET A 25 4.88 4.15 7.79
CA MET A 25 3.66 4.85 8.19
C MET A 25 2.69 3.91 8.91
N ILE A 26 2.14 4.36 10.03
CA ILE A 26 0.99 3.73 10.70
C ILE A 26 -0.22 4.65 10.53
N VAL A 27 -1.24 4.18 9.82
CA VAL A 27 -2.39 5.02 9.47
C VAL A 27 -3.72 4.28 9.68
N PRO A 28 -4.73 4.93 10.29
CA PRO A 28 -6.08 4.39 10.32
C PRO A 28 -6.78 4.62 8.98
N LEU A 29 -7.45 3.59 8.47
CA LEU A 29 -8.25 3.63 7.25
C LEU A 29 -9.70 3.22 7.55
N PHE A 30 -10.65 3.80 6.81
CA PHE A 30 -12.05 3.42 6.83
C PHE A 30 -12.40 2.74 5.51
N VAL A 31 -12.94 1.53 5.59
CA VAL A 31 -13.21 0.68 4.44
C VAL A 31 -14.68 0.27 4.46
N GLY A 32 -15.43 0.65 3.42
CA GLY A 32 -16.86 0.35 3.30
C GLY A 32 -17.26 -0.41 2.04
N ARG A 33 -16.35 -0.58 1.06
CA ARG A 33 -16.66 -1.32 -0.18
C ARG A 33 -16.65 -2.81 0.11
N GLU A 34 -17.69 -3.54 -0.30
CA GLU A 34 -17.89 -4.96 0.02
C GLU A 34 -16.66 -5.81 -0.33
N LYS A 35 -16.10 -5.66 -1.54
CA LYS A 35 -14.87 -6.37 -1.97
C LYS A 35 -13.68 -6.06 -1.05
N SER A 36 -13.52 -4.81 -0.62
CA SER A 36 -12.41 -4.40 0.26
C SER A 36 -12.58 -4.92 1.69
N VAL A 37 -13.82 -4.98 2.19
CA VAL A 37 -14.13 -5.61 3.48
C VAL A 37 -13.81 -7.11 3.43
N LYS A 38 -14.20 -7.81 2.35
CA LYS A 38 -13.86 -9.23 2.14
C LYS A 38 -12.35 -9.47 2.09
N ALA A 39 -11.59 -8.62 1.40
CA ALA A 39 -10.12 -8.69 1.39
C ALA A 39 -9.56 -8.61 2.81
N LEU A 40 -10.01 -7.63 3.61
CA LEU A 40 -9.56 -7.47 5.00
C LEU A 40 -9.90 -8.68 5.88
N GLU A 41 -11.09 -9.27 5.70
CA GLU A 41 -11.48 -10.47 6.43
C GLU A 41 -10.61 -11.67 6.08
N GLU A 42 -10.21 -11.82 4.82
CA GLU A 42 -9.29 -12.89 4.41
C GLU A 42 -7.90 -12.67 4.99
N VAL A 43 -7.39 -11.44 4.93
CA VAL A 43 -6.08 -11.07 5.50
C VAL A 43 -5.97 -11.44 6.98
N MET A 44 -7.06 -11.30 7.74
CA MET A 44 -7.09 -11.65 9.16
C MET A 44 -7.02 -13.16 9.45
N LYS A 45 -7.27 -14.02 8.45
CA LYS A 45 -7.16 -15.49 8.59
C LYS A 45 -5.76 -16.01 8.28
N ASP A 46 -4.92 -15.18 7.66
CA ASP A 46 -3.60 -15.54 7.14
C ASP A 46 -2.51 -14.69 7.84
N ASP A 47 -1.36 -14.46 7.19
CA ASP A 47 -0.21 -13.71 7.69
C ASP A 47 -0.45 -12.20 7.95
N LYS A 48 -1.69 -11.72 7.88
CA LYS A 48 -2.08 -10.30 8.07
C LYS A 48 -1.44 -9.31 7.09
N GLN A 49 -0.89 -9.81 5.99
CA GLN A 49 -0.28 -8.98 4.95
C GLN A 49 -1.30 -8.54 3.91
N ILE A 50 -1.20 -7.29 3.47
CA ILE A 50 -2.11 -6.70 2.48
C ILE A 50 -1.36 -5.72 1.57
N LEU A 51 -1.70 -5.70 0.29
CA LEU A 51 -1.15 -4.72 -0.65
C LEU A 51 -1.95 -3.42 -0.56
N LEU A 52 -1.30 -2.35 -0.13
CA LEU A 52 -1.85 -1.00 -0.02
C LEU A 52 -1.45 -0.22 -1.26
N ILE A 53 -2.42 0.05 -2.15
CA ILE A 53 -2.11 0.61 -3.48
C ILE A 53 -3.07 1.73 -3.82
N ALA A 54 -2.54 2.88 -4.23
CA ALA A 54 -3.36 4.01 -4.60
C ALA A 54 -4.13 3.76 -5.91
N GLN A 55 -5.32 4.35 -5.98
CA GLN A 55 -6.12 4.45 -7.19
C GLN A 55 -5.60 5.60 -8.06
N LYS A 56 -5.66 5.45 -9.38
CA LYS A 56 -5.30 6.49 -10.35
C LYS A 56 -6.31 7.64 -10.32
N ASN A 57 -7.59 7.32 -10.18
CA ASN A 57 -8.67 8.29 -10.04
C ASN A 57 -9.36 8.14 -8.68
N ALA A 58 -9.17 9.12 -7.81
CA ALA A 58 -9.79 9.17 -6.48
C ALA A 58 -11.33 9.34 -6.52
N THR A 59 -11.94 9.69 -7.65
CA THR A 59 -13.41 9.84 -7.73
C THR A 59 -14.12 8.56 -8.19
N GLN A 60 -13.38 7.51 -8.53
CA GLN A 60 -13.94 6.25 -9.01
C GLN A 60 -14.32 5.30 -7.86
N ASP A 61 -15.57 4.86 -7.87
CA ASP A 61 -16.10 4.02 -6.79
C ASP A 61 -15.84 2.52 -6.95
N ASP A 62 -15.80 2.01 -8.18
CA ASP A 62 -15.43 0.62 -8.48
C ASP A 62 -14.23 0.63 -9.44
N PRO A 63 -12.99 0.77 -8.92
CA PRO A 63 -11.80 0.74 -9.76
C PRO A 63 -11.57 -0.67 -10.30
N GLY A 64 -11.26 -0.79 -11.59
CA GLY A 64 -10.70 -2.02 -12.15
C GLY A 64 -9.20 -2.15 -11.86
N PRO A 65 -8.58 -3.29 -12.19
CA PRO A 65 -7.12 -3.48 -12.08
C PRO A 65 -6.32 -2.36 -12.78
N ASP A 66 -6.75 -1.95 -13.98
CA ASP A 66 -6.09 -0.90 -14.75
C ASP A 66 -6.25 0.52 -14.16
N ASP A 67 -7.16 0.70 -13.20
CA ASP A 67 -7.40 1.96 -12.49
C ASP A 67 -6.56 2.08 -11.20
N ILE A 68 -5.75 1.08 -10.90
CA ILE A 68 -4.87 1.02 -9.73
C ILE A 68 -3.42 1.16 -10.21
N TYR A 69 -2.56 1.80 -9.41
CA TYR A 69 -1.13 1.88 -9.74
C TYR A 69 -0.43 0.52 -9.59
N ASP A 70 0.64 0.29 -10.35
CA ASP A 70 1.36 -1.00 -10.30
C ASP A 70 2.34 -1.10 -9.13
N ILE A 71 2.62 0.01 -8.45
CA ILE A 71 3.51 0.10 -7.29
C ILE A 71 2.71 0.55 -6.09
N GLY A 72 2.88 -0.16 -4.98
CA GLY A 72 2.31 0.20 -3.70
C GLY A 72 3.20 -0.26 -2.56
N THR A 73 2.58 -0.48 -1.41
CA THR A 73 3.28 -0.88 -0.18
C THR A 73 2.67 -2.18 0.34
N LEU A 74 3.50 -3.17 0.63
CA LEU A 74 3.11 -4.33 1.41
C LEU A 74 2.96 -3.87 2.86
N GLY A 75 1.72 -3.86 3.34
CA GLY A 75 1.39 -3.48 4.70
C GLY A 75 0.99 -4.66 5.56
N THR A 76 0.94 -4.41 6.86
CA THR A 76 0.45 -5.35 7.86
C THR A 76 -0.80 -4.78 8.52
N VAL A 77 -1.85 -5.58 8.64
CA VAL A 77 -3.05 -5.21 9.40
C VAL A 77 -2.78 -5.40 10.89
N LEU A 78 -2.72 -4.29 11.62
CA LEU A 78 -2.46 -4.28 13.05
C LEU A 78 -3.74 -4.48 13.86
N GLN A 79 -4.83 -3.83 13.44
CA GLN A 79 -6.11 -3.89 14.13
C GLN A 79 -7.26 -3.78 13.14
N LEU A 80 -8.33 -4.53 13.37
CA LEU A 80 -9.57 -4.47 12.61
C LEU A 80 -10.75 -4.31 13.57
N LEU A 81 -11.60 -3.31 13.33
CA LEU A 81 -12.83 -3.05 14.08
C LEU A 81 -14.00 -2.88 13.11
N LYS A 82 -14.97 -3.81 13.16
CA LYS A 82 -16.24 -3.66 12.45
C LYS A 82 -17.12 -2.65 13.19
N LEU A 83 -17.66 -1.69 12.45
CA LEU A 83 -18.58 -0.68 12.96
C LEU A 83 -20.05 -1.13 12.73
N PRO A 84 -21.03 -0.54 13.44
CA PRO A 84 -22.43 -0.93 13.33
C PRO A 84 -23.05 -0.66 11.94
N ASP A 85 -22.44 0.20 11.13
CA ASP A 85 -22.86 0.57 9.78
C ASP A 85 -22.22 -0.32 8.69
N GLU A 86 -21.69 -1.49 9.08
CA GLU A 86 -20.96 -2.45 8.25
C GLU A 86 -19.62 -1.96 7.69
N THR A 87 -19.23 -0.72 7.96
CA THR A 87 -17.88 -0.24 7.62
C THR A 87 -16.84 -0.83 8.57
N VAL A 88 -15.60 -0.93 8.09
CA VAL A 88 -14.47 -1.45 8.86
C VAL A 88 -13.47 -0.33 9.07
N LYS A 89 -13.17 -0.06 10.34
CA LYS A 89 -12.01 0.75 10.73
C LYS A 89 -10.82 -0.18 10.91
N VAL A 90 -9.76 0.05 10.13
CA VAL A 90 -8.53 -0.75 10.17
C VAL A 90 -7.33 0.14 10.50
N LEU A 91 -6.40 -0.38 11.29
CA LEU A 91 -5.08 0.23 11.49
C LEU A 91 -4.05 -0.59 10.71
N VAL A 92 -3.33 0.06 9.81
CA VAL A 92 -2.31 -0.59 8.98
C VAL A 92 -0.94 0.04 9.19
N GLU A 93 0.10 -0.79 9.10
CA GLU A 93 1.49 -0.36 9.04
C GLU A 93 2.04 -0.63 7.65
N GLY A 94 2.62 0.38 7.00
CA GLY A 94 3.33 0.22 5.74
C GLY A 94 4.68 -0.46 5.96
N GLY A 95 4.91 -1.59 5.31
CA GLY A 95 6.18 -2.31 5.32
C GLY A 95 7.07 -1.86 4.17
N LYS A 96 7.19 -2.68 3.12
CA LYS A 96 8.10 -2.41 1.99
C LYS A 96 7.36 -2.01 0.74
N ARG A 97 8.06 -1.31 -0.17
CA ARG A 97 7.54 -1.09 -1.53
C ARG A 97 7.47 -2.40 -2.28
N VAL A 98 6.43 -2.57 -3.08
CA VAL A 98 6.17 -3.74 -3.90
C VAL A 98 5.68 -3.33 -5.28
N ARG A 99 5.98 -4.17 -6.27
CA ARG A 99 5.43 -4.06 -7.62
C ARG A 99 4.47 -5.22 -7.90
N ILE A 100 3.28 -4.91 -8.40
CA ILE A 100 2.35 -5.92 -8.92
C ILE A 100 2.94 -6.56 -10.18
N ALA A 101 2.98 -7.89 -10.19
CA ALA A 101 3.33 -8.70 -11.35
C ALA A 101 2.09 -9.15 -12.15
N GLY A 102 0.92 -9.15 -11.52
CA GLY A 102 -0.37 -9.44 -12.17
C GLY A 102 -1.47 -9.74 -11.14
N TYR A 103 -2.72 -9.48 -11.51
CA TYR A 103 -3.90 -9.83 -10.72
C TYR A 103 -4.31 -11.29 -10.95
N THR A 104 -4.93 -11.91 -9.96
CA THR A 104 -5.53 -13.25 -10.09
C THR A 104 -6.98 -13.15 -10.60
N ASP A 105 -7.57 -14.27 -11.01
CA ASP A 105 -8.97 -14.33 -11.48
C ASP A 105 -10.00 -14.34 -10.33
N ARG A 106 -9.58 -14.01 -9.09
CA ARG A 106 -10.46 -14.04 -7.92
C ARG A 106 -11.52 -12.94 -8.02
N ALA A 107 -12.79 -13.33 -7.95
CA ALA A 107 -13.92 -12.41 -8.12
C ALA A 107 -14.36 -11.71 -6.82
N ASP A 108 -14.13 -12.34 -5.66
CA ASP A 108 -14.65 -11.86 -4.37
C ASP A 108 -14.00 -10.56 -3.89
N PHE A 109 -12.73 -10.37 -4.23
CA PHE A 109 -11.93 -9.20 -3.93
C PHE A 109 -10.66 -9.18 -4.79
N PHE A 110 -9.98 -8.04 -4.86
CA PHE A 110 -8.73 -7.93 -5.60
C PHE A 110 -7.60 -8.70 -4.93
N GLU A 111 -6.95 -9.55 -5.70
CA GLU A 111 -5.81 -10.33 -5.26
C GLU A 111 -4.75 -10.29 -6.37
N ALA A 112 -3.49 -10.09 -5.98
CA ALA A 112 -2.41 -9.89 -6.94
C ALA A 112 -1.13 -10.57 -6.48
N ARG A 113 -0.35 -11.03 -7.46
CA ARG A 113 1.04 -11.41 -7.26
C ARG A 113 1.89 -10.16 -7.19
N ALA A 114 2.69 -10.02 -6.14
CA ALA A 114 3.57 -8.87 -5.94
C ALA A 114 5.01 -9.28 -5.60
N VAL A 115 5.95 -8.44 -5.99
CA VAL A 115 7.39 -8.61 -5.78
C VAL A 115 7.92 -7.45 -4.94
N GLU A 116 8.61 -7.75 -3.85
CA GLU A 116 9.29 -6.74 -3.02
C GLU A 116 10.34 -6.00 -3.83
N MET A 117 10.36 -4.67 -3.70
CA MET A 117 11.36 -3.83 -4.32
C MET A 117 12.54 -3.65 -3.36
N GLU A 118 13.74 -3.99 -3.83
CA GLU A 118 14.96 -3.67 -3.12
C GLU A 118 15.27 -2.17 -3.23
N GLU A 119 15.67 -1.57 -2.12
CA GLU A 119 16.20 -0.21 -2.10
C GLU A 119 17.64 -0.24 -2.59
N ALA A 120 17.93 0.51 -3.65
CA ALA A 120 19.29 0.65 -4.13
C ALA A 120 20.09 1.51 -3.13
N PRO A 121 21.20 1.01 -2.56
CA PRO A 121 22.07 1.84 -1.74
C PRO A 121 22.71 2.91 -2.64
N GLY A 122 22.36 4.18 -2.43
CA GLY A 122 23.01 5.31 -3.08
C GLY A 122 24.32 5.69 -2.38
N ASP A 123 25.02 6.70 -2.91
CA ASP A 123 26.16 7.30 -2.22
C ASP A 123 25.70 7.90 -0.89
N SER A 124 26.27 7.40 0.22
CA SER A 124 25.83 7.79 1.56
C SER A 124 26.07 9.27 1.87
N ALA A 125 27.12 9.88 1.31
CA ALA A 125 27.42 11.28 1.52
C ALA A 125 26.43 12.17 0.76
N GLU A 126 26.13 11.83 -0.50
CA GLU A 126 25.14 12.54 -1.31
C GLU A 126 23.73 12.43 -0.69
N LEU A 127 23.33 11.23 -0.26
CA LEU A 127 22.05 11.00 0.40
C LEU A 127 21.93 11.80 1.71
N GLN A 128 22.99 11.84 2.52
CA GLN A 128 23.00 12.64 3.75
C GLN A 128 22.91 14.14 3.47
N ALA A 129 23.63 14.64 2.45
CA ALA A 129 23.56 16.03 2.06
C ALA A 129 22.15 16.40 1.58
N ALA A 130 21.56 15.59 0.69
CA ALA A 130 20.20 15.79 0.21
C ALA A 130 19.17 15.75 1.34
N ALA A 131 19.30 14.81 2.29
CA ALA A 131 18.41 14.72 3.44
C ALA A 131 18.44 15.99 4.30
N ARG A 132 19.63 16.54 4.58
CA ARG A 132 19.77 17.81 5.32
C ARG A 132 19.10 18.97 4.58
N THR A 133 19.26 19.05 3.26
CA THR A 133 18.60 20.07 2.44
C THR A 133 17.08 19.94 2.52
N VAL A 134 16.53 18.74 2.34
CA VAL A 134 15.07 18.52 2.42
C VAL A 134 14.52 18.92 3.79
N VAL A 135 15.19 18.56 4.88
CA VAL A 135 14.78 18.96 6.24
C VAL A 135 14.81 20.47 6.41
N SER A 136 15.89 21.14 5.99
CA SER A 136 16.02 22.60 6.08
C SER A 136 14.94 23.33 5.27
N GLU A 137 14.67 22.89 4.04
CA GLU A 137 13.63 23.49 3.20
C GLU A 137 12.23 23.26 3.80
N PHE A 138 11.99 22.08 4.39
CA PHE A 138 10.73 21.81 5.08
C PHE A 138 10.54 22.71 6.32
N GLU A 139 11.58 22.91 7.13
CA GLU A 139 11.54 23.85 8.26
C GLU A 139 11.24 25.29 7.82
N ASN A 140 11.78 25.71 6.68
CA ASN A 140 11.49 27.03 6.11
C ASN A 140 10.04 27.14 5.63
N TYR A 141 9.53 26.11 4.96
CA TYR A 141 8.14 26.04 4.53
C TYR A 141 7.16 26.13 5.71
N VAL A 142 7.43 25.43 6.81
CA VAL A 142 6.58 25.46 8.01
C VAL A 142 6.48 26.86 8.61
N LYS A 143 7.53 27.69 8.52
CA LYS A 143 7.52 29.08 9.05
C LYS A 143 6.71 30.07 8.20
N LEU A 144 6.38 29.71 6.96
CA LEU A 144 5.62 30.56 6.03
C LEU A 144 4.10 30.42 6.18
N ASN A 145 3.64 29.44 6.97
CA ASN A 145 2.23 29.17 7.28
C ASN A 145 1.99 29.28 8.80
#